data_AF-A0A9D3MAB8-F1
#
_entry.id   AF-A0A9D3MAB8-F1
#
_cell.length_a   1.000
_cell.length_b   1.000
_cell.length_c   1.000
_cell.angle_alpha   90.00
_cell.angle_beta   90.00
_cell.angle_gamma   90.00
#
_symmetry.space_group_name_H-M   'P 1'
#
loop_
_entity.id
_entity.type
_entity.pdbx_description
1 polymer ?
#
loop_
_entity_poly.entity_id
_entity_poly.type
_entity_poly.pdbx_seq_one_letter_code
_entity_poly.pdbx_strand_id
1 'polypeptide(L)'
;MKLERGEKVMADDEFTCDLFRFLQLLCEGHNNDFQNYLRTQTGSTTTINVIICTVDYLLRLQESISDFYWYYSGKEIIDEPGKRNFSKAMTVAKQVFNSLTEYIQGPCTGNQQSLAHSRLWDAVVGFLHVFAHMMMKLAQTGSAPGDLRVEHSQSPILKHHEISDSSQIGLLKELLDLQKDMVVMLLSLLEGNVVNGTIARQMVDMLVESSSNVEMILKFFDMFLKLKDIVASDAFRDYVTDPRGLISKKDFQKAMDSQKQYSPSEIQFLLSCSEADENEMINYEEFANRFQEPAKDIGFNIAVLLTNLSEHVPHDTRLQNFLEQAESVLNYFRPFLGRIEIMGASRKIERIYFEISAVNRAQWEMPQVKESKRQFIFDVVNEGGESEKMELFVNFCEDTIFEMNIASQISEQDGEEKEEEDEEMGEGGGEGGEGEGRRRRRQRGRGPARV
;
A
#
# COMPACT_ATOMS: atom_id res chain seq x y z
N MET A 1 38.16 18.83 -5.43
CA MET A 1 36.93 18.93 -6.24
C MET A 1 37.09 18.17 -7.55
N LYS A 2 36.74 16.88 -7.56
CA LYS A 2 36.34 16.16 -8.78
C LYS A 2 34.83 15.97 -8.65
N LEU A 3 34.07 17.03 -8.92
CA LEU A 3 32.62 16.91 -9.04
C LEU A 3 32.31 16.12 -10.32
N GLU A 4 31.45 15.12 -10.17
CA GLU A 4 30.52 14.60 -11.18
C GLU A 4 31.07 14.46 -12.60
N ARG A 5 31.88 13.42 -12.85
CA ARG A 5 32.07 12.92 -14.22
C ARG A 5 30.95 11.93 -14.55
N GLY A 6 29.89 12.46 -15.16
CA GLY A 6 28.94 11.78 -16.06
C GLY A 6 28.42 10.42 -15.60
N GLU A 7 27.20 10.39 -15.05
CA GLU A 7 26.43 9.15 -14.96
C GLU A 7 26.32 8.53 -16.36
N LYS A 8 26.84 7.31 -16.52
CA LYS A 8 26.82 6.57 -17.79
C LYS A 8 25.65 5.59 -17.89
N VAL A 9 25.04 5.23 -16.77
CA VAL A 9 23.97 4.24 -16.69
C VAL A 9 22.65 5.01 -16.63
N MET A 10 21.73 4.71 -17.56
CA MET A 10 20.43 5.40 -17.68
C MET A 10 20.58 6.93 -17.71
N ALA A 11 21.47 7.45 -18.56
CA ALA A 11 21.71 8.90 -18.68
C ALA A 11 20.52 9.66 -19.31
N ASP A 12 19.55 8.91 -19.84
CA ASP A 12 18.31 9.33 -20.48
C ASP A 12 17.07 8.97 -19.65
N ASP A 13 17.24 8.70 -18.34
CA ASP A 13 16.14 8.43 -17.41
C ASP A 13 15.10 9.55 -17.40
N GLU A 14 15.53 10.80 -17.22
CA GLU A 14 14.63 11.97 -17.25
C GLU A 14 13.87 12.08 -18.58
N PHE A 15 14.58 11.99 -19.71
CA PHE A 15 13.97 12.08 -21.04
C PHE A 15 12.97 10.94 -21.29
N THR A 16 13.31 9.72 -20.86
CA THR A 16 12.44 8.56 -21.08
C THR A 16 11.19 8.64 -20.21
N CYS A 17 11.33 9.08 -18.95
CA CYS A 17 10.20 9.38 -18.08
C CYS A 17 9.29 10.44 -18.71
N ASP A 18 9.84 11.55 -19.20
CA ASP A 18 9.08 12.62 -19.84
C ASP A 18 8.36 12.14 -21.10
N LEU A 19 9.01 11.29 -21.90
CA LEU A 19 8.40 10.69 -23.09
C LEU A 19 7.16 9.87 -22.74
N PHE A 20 7.29 8.94 -21.79
CA PHE A 20 6.15 8.11 -21.38
C PHE A 20 5.10 8.92 -20.63
N ARG A 21 5.50 9.92 -19.84
CA ARG A 21 4.56 10.85 -19.21
C ARG A 21 3.75 11.60 -20.25
N PHE A 22 4.38 12.10 -21.32
CA PHE A 22 3.66 12.71 -22.42
C PHE A 22 2.66 11.74 -23.07
N LEU A 23 3.07 10.50 -23.36
CA LEU A 23 2.18 9.49 -23.94
C LEU A 23 1.02 9.12 -23.02
N GLN A 24 1.27 9.00 -21.70
CA GLN A 24 0.23 8.78 -20.70
C GLN A 24 -0.82 9.89 -20.75
N LEU A 25 -0.38 11.15 -20.69
CA LEU A 25 -1.25 12.32 -20.66
C LEU A 25 -2.11 12.48 -21.92
N LEU A 26 -1.70 11.90 -23.06
CA LEU A 26 -2.52 11.88 -24.28
C LEU A 26 -3.74 10.95 -24.18
N CYS A 27 -3.66 9.94 -23.32
CA CYS A 27 -4.73 8.97 -23.08
C CYS A 27 -5.50 9.19 -21.76
N GLU A 28 -4.98 10.05 -20.88
CA GLU A 28 -5.65 10.44 -19.64
C GLU A 28 -7.06 10.97 -19.92
N GLY A 29 -8.01 10.61 -19.06
CA GLY A 29 -9.43 10.92 -19.25
C GLY A 29 -10.18 9.93 -20.17
N HIS A 30 -9.60 8.73 -20.40
CA HIS A 30 -10.26 7.63 -21.10
C HIS A 30 -10.70 7.98 -22.53
N ASN A 31 -9.83 8.65 -23.28
CA ASN A 31 -10.10 9.03 -24.67
C ASN A 31 -10.01 7.81 -25.61
N ASN A 32 -11.09 7.06 -25.73
CA ASN A 32 -11.16 5.82 -26.50
C ASN A 32 -10.71 6.00 -27.97
N ASP A 33 -11.05 7.11 -28.62
CA ASP A 33 -10.64 7.33 -30.02
C ASP A 33 -9.13 7.49 -30.14
N PHE A 34 -8.51 8.26 -29.25
CA PHE A 34 -7.07 8.46 -29.24
C PHE A 34 -6.30 7.21 -28.80
N GLN A 35 -6.82 6.48 -27.80
CA GLN A 35 -6.30 5.17 -27.39
C GLN A 35 -6.29 4.18 -28.56
N ASN A 36 -7.35 4.14 -29.38
CA ASN A 36 -7.39 3.32 -30.59
C ASN A 36 -6.42 3.84 -31.67
N TYR A 37 -6.28 5.16 -31.79
CA TYR A 37 -5.36 5.78 -32.74
C TYR A 37 -3.89 5.44 -32.43
N LEU A 38 -3.48 5.32 -31.16
CA LEU A 38 -2.13 4.86 -30.80
C LEU A 38 -1.87 3.40 -31.20
N ARG A 39 -2.91 2.57 -31.26
CA ARG A 39 -2.82 1.18 -31.72
C ARG A 39 -2.78 1.08 -33.24
N THR A 40 -3.61 1.86 -33.94
CA THR A 40 -3.76 1.77 -35.40
C THR A 40 -4.21 3.10 -36.00
N GLN A 41 -3.44 3.61 -36.98
CA GLN A 41 -3.73 4.87 -37.66
C GLN A 41 -4.46 4.63 -38.99
N THR A 42 -5.74 4.27 -38.92
CA THR A 42 -6.58 4.06 -40.11
C THR A 42 -6.63 5.32 -40.97
N GLY A 43 -6.12 5.24 -42.20
CA GLY A 43 -5.99 6.39 -43.12
C GLY A 43 -4.54 6.71 -43.50
N SER A 44 -3.57 6.19 -42.74
CA SER A 44 -2.15 6.25 -43.08
C SER A 44 -1.72 5.03 -43.91
N THR A 45 -0.64 5.16 -44.70
CA THR A 45 -0.05 4.04 -45.47
C THR A 45 0.76 3.08 -44.59
N THR A 46 1.17 3.53 -43.40
CA THR A 46 1.89 2.76 -42.40
C THR A 46 1.13 2.77 -41.08
N THR A 47 1.25 1.68 -40.32
CA THR A 47 0.70 1.57 -38.96
C THR A 47 1.86 1.39 -37.98
N ILE A 48 1.88 2.20 -36.94
CA ILE A 48 2.81 2.10 -35.81
C ILE A 48 1.97 1.81 -34.58
N ASN A 49 2.12 0.60 -34.03
CA ASN A 49 1.41 0.21 -32.81
C ASN A 49 2.27 0.58 -31.60
N VAL A 50 2.00 1.77 -31.03
CA VAL A 50 2.77 2.34 -29.90
C VAL A 50 2.64 1.47 -28.64
N ILE A 51 1.52 0.77 -28.50
CA ILE A 51 1.22 -0.07 -27.34
C ILE A 51 2.18 -1.27 -27.30
N ILE A 52 2.36 -1.95 -28.43
CA ILE A 52 3.26 -3.11 -28.51
C ILE A 52 4.72 -2.70 -28.29
N CYS A 53 5.19 -1.62 -28.93
CA CYS A 53 6.57 -1.20 -28.73
C CYS A 53 6.84 -0.64 -27.32
N THR A 54 5.80 -0.17 -26.61
CA THR A 54 5.89 0.17 -25.18
C THR A 54 6.16 -1.09 -24.35
N VAL A 55 5.47 -2.20 -24.65
CA VAL A 55 5.76 -3.51 -24.01
C VAL A 55 7.17 -4.00 -24.36
N ASP A 56 7.63 -3.84 -25.61
CA ASP A 56 8.99 -4.21 -26.00
C ASP A 56 10.06 -3.37 -25.27
N TYR A 57 9.75 -2.12 -24.92
CA TYR A 57 10.62 -1.31 -24.04
C TYR A 57 10.62 -1.86 -22.61
N LEU A 58 9.43 -2.14 -22.06
CA LEU A 58 9.28 -2.70 -20.71
C LEU A 58 10.04 -4.02 -20.55
N LEU A 59 10.00 -4.90 -21.56
CA LEU A 59 10.72 -6.17 -21.54
C LEU A 59 12.24 -5.97 -21.46
N ARG A 60 12.80 -5.05 -22.26
CA ARG A 60 14.24 -4.73 -22.21
C ARG A 60 14.64 -4.10 -20.87
N LEU A 61 13.78 -3.25 -20.31
CA LEU A 61 14.01 -2.68 -19.00
C LEU A 61 13.98 -3.76 -17.92
N GLN A 62 13.04 -4.69 -17.99
CA GLN A 62 12.93 -5.82 -17.07
C GLN A 62 14.15 -6.74 -17.13
N GLU A 63 14.64 -7.08 -18.33
CA GLU A 63 15.88 -7.85 -18.50
C GLU A 63 17.07 -7.16 -17.82
N SER A 64 17.22 -5.84 -18.00
CA SER A 64 18.26 -5.06 -17.34
C SER A 64 18.13 -5.03 -15.81
N ILE A 65 16.90 -4.96 -15.29
CA ILE A 65 16.62 -5.02 -13.85
C ILE A 65 16.93 -6.42 -13.28
N SER A 66 16.64 -7.48 -14.03
CA SER A 66 16.99 -8.84 -13.64
C SER A 66 18.51 -9.08 -13.63
N ASP A 67 19.25 -8.54 -14.60
CA ASP A 67 20.72 -8.60 -14.59
C ASP A 67 21.31 -7.87 -13.37
N PHE A 68 20.72 -6.74 -12.99
CA PHE A 68 21.08 -6.04 -11.75
C PHE A 68 20.89 -6.95 -10.53
N TYR A 69 19.74 -7.61 -10.40
CA TYR A 69 19.50 -8.59 -9.33
C TYR A 69 20.58 -9.68 -9.31
N TRP A 70 20.90 -10.31 -10.44
CA TRP A 70 21.91 -11.36 -10.50
C TRP A 70 23.29 -10.87 -10.06
N TYR A 71 23.68 -9.66 -10.47
CA TYR A 71 24.97 -9.08 -10.10
C TYR A 71 25.09 -8.83 -8.59
N TYR A 72 23.99 -8.42 -7.94
CA TYR A 72 23.97 -8.22 -6.49
C TYR A 72 23.58 -9.46 -5.71
N SER A 73 23.06 -10.52 -6.31
CA SER A 73 22.50 -11.70 -5.62
C SER A 73 23.43 -12.28 -4.56
N GLY A 74 24.72 -12.45 -4.87
CA GLY A 74 25.75 -12.95 -3.95
C GLY A 74 26.39 -11.93 -3.01
N LYS A 75 25.99 -10.65 -3.05
CA LYS A 75 26.48 -9.59 -2.15
C LYS A 75 25.47 -9.31 -1.06
N GLU A 76 25.89 -9.16 0.19
CA GLU A 76 24.96 -8.84 1.29
C GLU A 76 24.38 -7.43 1.15
N ILE A 77 25.22 -6.45 0.80
CA ILE A 77 24.85 -5.04 0.72
C ILE A 77 24.95 -4.55 -0.73
N ILE A 78 23.97 -3.75 -1.14
CA ILE A 78 24.01 -2.98 -2.39
C ILE A 78 24.78 -1.69 -2.14
N ASP A 79 25.81 -1.42 -2.92
CA ASP A 79 26.59 -0.19 -2.84
C ASP A 79 25.78 1.02 -3.33
N GLU A 80 26.18 2.21 -2.90
CA GLU A 80 25.44 3.44 -3.17
C GLU A 80 25.21 3.72 -4.67
N PRO A 81 26.19 3.52 -5.57
CA PRO A 81 25.94 3.63 -7.01
C PRO A 81 24.92 2.61 -7.52
N GLY A 82 24.92 1.40 -6.96
CA GLY A 82 23.95 0.36 -7.28
C GLY A 82 22.53 0.77 -6.89
N LYS A 83 22.35 1.29 -5.67
CA LYS A 83 21.05 1.79 -5.18
C LYS A 83 20.52 2.92 -6.06
N ARG A 84 21.35 3.92 -6.37
CA ARG A 84 20.97 5.05 -7.22
C ARG A 84 20.54 4.60 -8.62
N ASN A 85 21.29 3.69 -9.25
CA ASN A 85 20.95 3.18 -10.58
C ASN A 85 19.66 2.34 -10.57
N PHE A 86 19.44 1.55 -9.51
CA PHE A 86 18.22 0.76 -9.37
C PHE A 86 17.00 1.64 -9.17
N SER A 87 17.08 2.66 -8.31
CA SER A 87 16.01 3.65 -8.08
C SER A 87 15.60 4.36 -9.38
N LYS A 88 16.58 4.76 -10.22
CA LYS A 88 16.31 5.30 -11.56
C LYS A 88 15.53 4.34 -12.44
N ALA A 89 15.97 3.08 -12.51
CA ALA A 89 15.29 2.05 -13.32
C ALA A 89 13.86 1.79 -12.81
N MET A 90 13.65 1.77 -11.49
CA MET A 90 12.32 1.62 -10.89
C MET A 90 11.41 2.80 -11.23
N THR A 91 11.93 4.03 -11.19
CA THR A 91 11.18 5.24 -11.56
C THR A 91 10.71 5.19 -13.01
N VAL A 92 11.58 4.80 -13.93
CA VAL A 92 11.22 4.63 -15.35
C VAL A 92 10.17 3.52 -15.52
N ALA A 93 10.36 2.36 -14.86
CA ALA A 93 9.40 1.26 -14.91
C ALA A 93 8.02 1.68 -14.38
N LYS A 94 7.98 2.45 -13.29
CA LYS A 94 6.76 3.00 -12.69
C LYS A 94 5.98 3.84 -13.71
N GLN A 95 6.68 4.76 -14.39
CA GLN A 95 6.08 5.58 -15.43
C GLN A 95 5.55 4.75 -16.62
N VAL A 96 6.25 3.67 -17.00
CA VAL A 96 5.79 2.76 -18.07
C VAL A 96 4.51 2.02 -17.66
N PHE A 97 4.43 1.48 -16.44
CA PHE A 97 3.20 0.81 -15.95
C PHE A 97 2.00 1.78 -15.87
N ASN A 98 2.22 2.99 -15.40
CA ASN A 98 1.19 4.04 -15.37
C ASN A 98 0.72 4.41 -16.79
N SER A 99 1.64 4.47 -17.76
CA SER A 99 1.29 4.72 -19.17
C SER A 99 0.49 3.57 -19.77
N LEU A 100 0.89 2.31 -19.52
CA LEU A 100 0.16 1.13 -19.98
C LEU A 100 -1.26 1.05 -19.40
N THR A 101 -1.43 1.49 -18.16
CA THR A 101 -2.72 1.56 -17.47
C THR A 101 -3.67 2.53 -18.18
N GLU A 102 -3.22 3.74 -18.49
CA GLU A 102 -4.02 4.74 -19.23
C GLU A 102 -4.34 4.32 -20.67
N TYR A 103 -3.55 3.43 -21.28
CA TYR A 103 -3.88 2.90 -22.61
C TYR A 103 -5.10 1.97 -22.60
N ILE A 104 -5.47 1.39 -21.46
CA ILE A 104 -6.51 0.35 -21.37
C ILE A 104 -7.72 0.73 -20.52
N GLN A 105 -7.57 1.63 -19.54
CA GLN A 105 -8.68 2.06 -18.68
C GLN A 105 -9.76 2.82 -19.45
N GLY A 106 -11.00 2.74 -18.95
CA GLY A 106 -12.19 3.16 -19.70
C GLY A 106 -12.41 2.21 -20.86
N PRO A 107 -12.81 0.97 -20.55
CA PRO A 107 -12.20 -0.26 -21.04
C PRO A 107 -11.98 -0.25 -22.56
N CYS A 108 -10.72 -0.08 -23.00
CA CYS A 108 -10.35 -0.13 -24.41
C CYS A 108 -10.05 -1.58 -24.83
N THR A 109 -11.11 -2.33 -25.15
CA THR A 109 -11.03 -3.77 -25.46
C THR A 109 -9.99 -4.14 -26.53
N GLY A 110 -9.83 -3.31 -27.57
CA GLY A 110 -8.82 -3.56 -28.60
C GLY A 110 -7.37 -3.44 -28.09
N ASN A 111 -7.12 -2.53 -27.14
CA ASN A 111 -5.81 -2.39 -26.50
C ASN A 111 -5.55 -3.54 -25.53
N GLN A 112 -6.57 -3.93 -24.74
CA GLN A 112 -6.50 -5.11 -23.86
C GLN A 112 -6.15 -6.38 -24.64
N GLN A 113 -6.81 -6.64 -25.79
CA GLN A 113 -6.49 -7.79 -26.64
C GLN A 113 -5.09 -7.67 -27.26
N SER A 114 -4.68 -6.49 -27.70
CA SER A 114 -3.32 -6.27 -28.22
C SER A 114 -2.25 -6.61 -27.19
N LEU A 115 -2.45 -6.24 -25.93
CA LEU A 115 -1.56 -6.59 -24.82
C LEU A 115 -1.59 -8.08 -24.50
N ALA A 116 -2.77 -8.69 -24.45
CA ALA A 116 -2.94 -10.12 -24.18
C ALA A 116 -2.26 -11.03 -25.22
N HIS A 117 -2.13 -10.57 -26.47
CA HIS A 117 -1.44 -11.27 -27.56
C HIS A 117 0.04 -10.88 -27.71
N SER A 118 0.53 -9.95 -26.87
CA SER A 118 1.93 -9.50 -26.85
C SER A 118 2.78 -10.35 -25.89
N ARG A 119 4.04 -9.95 -25.72
CA ARG A 119 4.97 -10.51 -24.73
C ARG A 119 4.89 -9.85 -23.35
N LEU A 120 3.79 -9.16 -23.04
CA LEU A 120 3.58 -8.52 -21.73
C LEU A 120 3.68 -9.53 -20.59
N TRP A 121 3.13 -10.74 -20.78
CA TRP A 121 3.15 -11.80 -19.77
C TRP A 121 4.59 -12.21 -19.39
N ASP A 122 5.50 -12.33 -20.38
CA ASP A 122 6.92 -12.61 -20.14
C ASP A 122 7.55 -11.54 -19.21
N ALA A 123 7.27 -10.27 -19.49
CA ALA A 123 7.79 -9.16 -18.69
C ALA A 123 7.24 -9.20 -17.25
N VAL A 124 5.94 -9.45 -17.08
CA VAL A 124 5.30 -9.53 -15.76
C VAL A 124 5.88 -10.68 -14.91
N VAL A 125 6.11 -11.86 -15.50
CA VAL A 125 6.77 -12.99 -14.82
C VAL A 125 8.18 -12.60 -14.36
N GLY A 126 8.93 -11.91 -15.21
CA GLY A 126 10.27 -11.43 -14.87
C GLY A 126 10.27 -10.44 -13.70
N PHE A 127 9.31 -9.53 -13.64
CA PHE A 127 9.12 -8.63 -12.49
C PHE A 127 8.73 -9.39 -11.22
N LEU A 128 7.81 -10.36 -11.28
CA LEU A 128 7.45 -11.19 -10.12
C LEU A 128 8.66 -11.90 -9.51
N HIS A 129 9.57 -12.40 -10.34
CA HIS A 129 10.84 -12.96 -9.87
C HIS A 129 11.69 -11.93 -9.14
N VAL A 130 11.90 -10.74 -9.74
CA VAL A 130 12.68 -9.67 -9.11
C VAL A 130 12.05 -9.23 -7.79
N PHE A 131 10.73 -9.03 -7.75
CA PHE A 131 10.01 -8.64 -6.53
C PHE A 131 10.19 -9.67 -5.42
N ALA A 132 9.93 -10.94 -5.71
CA ALA A 132 10.03 -12.01 -4.72
C ALA A 132 11.41 -12.05 -4.03
N HIS A 133 12.49 -11.92 -4.79
CA HIS A 133 13.84 -12.02 -4.24
C HIS A 133 14.38 -10.70 -3.68
N MET A 134 14.12 -9.56 -4.34
CA MET A 134 14.59 -8.26 -3.86
C MET A 134 13.82 -7.80 -2.63
N MET A 135 12.52 -8.08 -2.50
CA MET A 135 11.77 -7.76 -1.27
C MET A 135 12.40 -8.43 -0.04
N MET A 136 12.69 -9.73 -0.14
CA MET A 136 13.33 -10.48 0.95
C MET A 136 14.72 -9.94 1.30
N LYS A 137 15.47 -9.52 0.28
CA LYS A 137 16.84 -9.02 0.44
C LYS A 137 16.89 -7.61 1.02
N LEU A 138 16.06 -6.70 0.50
CA LEU A 138 16.06 -5.30 0.90
C LEU A 138 15.43 -5.08 2.28
N ALA A 139 14.56 -5.99 2.71
CA ALA A 139 14.00 -5.97 4.06
C ALA A 139 15.04 -6.30 5.15
N GLN A 140 16.11 -6.99 4.81
CA GLN A 140 17.17 -7.33 5.77
C GLN A 140 18.02 -6.10 6.05
N THR A 141 18.13 -5.73 7.33
CA THR A 141 19.02 -4.68 7.78
C THR A 141 20.40 -5.30 7.85
N GLY A 142 21.24 -5.02 6.85
CA GLY A 142 22.62 -5.51 6.83
C GLY A 142 23.31 -5.18 8.16
N SER A 143 23.50 -6.20 9.00
CA SER A 143 24.21 -6.03 10.27
C SER A 143 25.68 -5.87 9.95
N ALA A 144 26.12 -4.66 9.57
CA ALA A 144 27.54 -4.37 9.46
C ALA A 144 28.11 -4.30 10.89
N PRO A 145 29.01 -5.21 11.30
CA PRO A 145 29.76 -5.04 12.51
C PRO A 145 30.83 -3.98 12.22
N GLY A 146 30.55 -2.74 12.63
CA GLY A 146 31.54 -1.66 12.69
C GLY A 146 31.64 -0.81 11.43
N ASP A 147 30.85 0.26 11.38
CA ASP A 147 31.28 1.49 10.72
C ASP A 147 30.90 2.70 11.60
N LEU A 148 31.48 2.71 12.80
CA LEU A 148 31.63 3.92 13.62
C LEU A 148 32.67 4.83 12.94
N ARG A 149 32.25 5.51 11.87
CA ARG A 149 32.90 6.74 11.43
C ARG A 149 32.05 7.92 11.83
N VAL A 150 32.25 8.32 13.08
CA VAL A 150 31.83 9.62 13.60
C VAL A 150 32.55 10.71 12.79
N GLU A 151 31.82 11.39 11.90
CA GLU A 151 32.24 12.72 11.46
C GLU A 151 32.03 13.70 12.62
N HIS A 152 33.13 14.03 13.31
CA HIS A 152 33.16 15.15 14.23
C HIS A 152 33.07 16.46 13.45
N SER A 153 31.88 17.05 13.39
CA SER A 153 31.75 18.51 13.24
C SER A 153 30.79 19.05 14.31
N GLN A 154 31.31 19.96 15.12
CA GLN A 154 30.62 20.62 16.23
C GLN A 154 29.57 21.60 15.71
N SER A 155 28.33 21.51 16.19
CA SER A 155 27.42 22.62 16.54
C SER A 155 26.11 22.08 17.16
N PRO A 156 25.65 22.57 18.33
CA PRO A 156 24.44 22.06 18.98
C PRO A 156 23.25 23.01 18.79
N ILE A 157 22.44 22.85 17.74
CA ILE A 157 21.11 23.46 17.64
C ILE A 157 20.17 22.49 16.89
N LEU A 158 19.12 22.04 17.59
CA LEU A 158 17.88 21.42 17.10
C LEU A 158 18.05 20.33 16.01
N LYS A 159 18.34 19.09 16.44
CA LYS A 159 18.02 17.91 15.62
C LYS A 159 16.53 17.61 15.77
N HIS A 160 15.74 18.01 14.78
CA HIS A 160 14.53 17.24 14.47
C HIS A 160 14.97 15.80 14.19
N HIS A 161 14.14 14.87 14.66
CA HIS A 161 14.33 13.44 14.64
C HIS A 161 14.25 12.90 13.19
N GLU A 162 15.27 13.14 12.38
CA GLU A 162 15.43 12.48 11.08
C GLU A 162 15.93 11.06 11.33
N ILE A 163 14.96 10.15 11.36
CA ILE A 163 15.11 8.70 11.38
C ILE A 163 16.07 8.31 10.25
N SER A 164 17.17 7.66 10.60
CA SER A 164 18.07 7.03 9.63
C SER A 164 17.37 5.79 9.07
N ASP A 165 16.39 5.98 8.16
CA ASP A 165 15.90 4.91 7.31
C ASP A 165 17.13 4.29 6.64
N SER A 166 17.47 3.05 6.99
CA SER A 166 18.53 2.31 6.29
C SER A 166 18.27 2.45 4.78
N SER A 167 19.27 2.86 4.00
CA SER A 167 19.11 3.17 2.58
C SER A 167 18.56 1.99 1.73
N GLN A 168 18.52 0.77 2.28
CA GLN A 168 17.83 -0.37 1.67
C GLN A 168 16.32 -0.38 1.89
N ILE A 169 15.83 0.16 3.02
CA ILE A 169 14.40 0.29 3.31
C ILE A 169 13.74 1.33 2.39
N GLY A 170 14.44 2.44 2.11
CA GLY A 170 13.98 3.40 1.09
C GLY A 170 13.79 2.72 -0.28
N LEU A 171 14.76 1.91 -0.69
CA LEU A 171 14.69 1.15 -1.94
C LEU A 171 13.59 0.09 -1.93
N LEU A 172 13.34 -0.56 -0.78
CA LEU A 172 12.23 -1.49 -0.62
C LEU A 172 10.89 -0.79 -0.80
N LYS A 173 10.70 0.39 -0.20
CA LYS A 173 9.46 1.18 -0.37
C LYS A 173 9.21 1.50 -1.83
N GLU A 174 10.23 1.97 -2.56
CA GLU A 174 10.13 2.22 -4.01
C GLU A 174 9.79 0.94 -4.81
N LEU A 175 10.34 -0.21 -4.42
CA LEU A 175 10.05 -1.49 -5.06
C LEU A 175 8.59 -1.93 -4.84
N LEU A 176 8.06 -1.74 -3.63
CA LEU A 176 6.67 -2.05 -3.31
C LEU A 176 5.71 -1.12 -4.06
N ASP A 177 6.03 0.17 -4.17
CA ASP A 177 5.28 1.11 -4.99
C ASP A 177 5.24 0.70 -6.47
N LEU A 178 6.37 0.26 -7.02
CA LEU A 178 6.43 -0.24 -8.40
C LEU A 178 5.55 -1.48 -8.58
N GLN A 179 5.59 -2.41 -7.61
CA GLN A 179 4.78 -3.62 -7.66
C GLN A 179 3.28 -3.31 -7.54
N LYS A 180 2.89 -2.29 -6.76
CA LYS A 180 1.51 -1.78 -6.70
C LYS A 180 1.04 -1.31 -8.07
N ASP A 181 1.81 -0.43 -8.74
CA ASP A 181 1.44 0.09 -10.07
C ASP A 181 1.35 -1.03 -11.12
N MET A 182 2.21 -2.06 -11.03
CA MET A 182 2.09 -3.26 -11.87
C MET A 182 0.77 -4.01 -11.61
N VAL A 183 0.39 -4.23 -10.35
CA VAL A 183 -0.85 -4.96 -10.01
C VAL A 183 -2.09 -4.16 -10.44
N VAL A 184 -2.07 -2.83 -10.33
CA VAL A 184 -3.16 -1.96 -10.82
C VAL A 184 -3.33 -2.08 -12.35
N MET A 185 -2.22 -2.19 -13.10
CA MET A 185 -2.27 -2.46 -14.53
C MET A 185 -2.93 -3.82 -14.83
N LEU A 186 -2.61 -4.87 -14.05
CA LEU A 186 -3.26 -6.18 -14.19
C LEU A 186 -4.76 -6.13 -13.86
N LEU A 187 -5.17 -5.39 -12.83
CA LEU A 187 -6.58 -5.16 -12.51
C LEU A 187 -7.29 -4.44 -13.67
N SER A 188 -6.64 -3.44 -14.27
CA SER A 188 -7.18 -2.68 -15.41
C SER A 188 -7.32 -3.53 -16.68
N LEU A 189 -6.51 -4.59 -16.84
CA LEU A 189 -6.68 -5.57 -17.92
C LEU A 189 -7.94 -6.42 -17.78
N LEU A 190 -8.47 -6.59 -16.56
CA LEU A 190 -9.70 -7.32 -16.27
C LEU A 190 -10.95 -6.44 -16.38
N GLU A 191 -10.80 -5.12 -16.46
CA GLU A 191 -11.92 -4.18 -16.58
C GLU A 191 -12.78 -4.52 -17.80
N GLY A 192 -14.10 -4.67 -17.58
CA GLY A 192 -15.06 -5.01 -18.63
C GLY A 192 -14.94 -6.42 -19.22
N ASN A 193 -14.11 -7.31 -18.64
CA ASN A 193 -13.98 -8.68 -19.14
C ASN A 193 -15.20 -9.54 -18.80
N VAL A 194 -15.45 -10.54 -19.65
CA VAL A 194 -16.48 -11.55 -19.40
C VAL A 194 -15.93 -12.69 -18.53
N VAL A 195 -16.80 -13.36 -17.79
CA VAL A 195 -16.48 -14.62 -17.09
C VAL A 195 -15.94 -15.64 -18.09
N ASN A 196 -14.86 -16.34 -17.73
CA ASN A 196 -14.08 -17.23 -18.59
C ASN A 196 -13.46 -16.56 -19.83
N GLY A 197 -13.24 -15.23 -19.79
CA GLY A 197 -12.49 -14.51 -20.82
C GLY A 197 -11.07 -15.05 -21.01
N THR A 198 -10.48 -14.80 -22.18
CA THR A 198 -9.11 -15.23 -22.51
C THR A 198 -8.07 -14.56 -21.61
N ILE A 199 -8.24 -13.26 -21.31
CA ILE A 199 -7.32 -12.47 -20.47
C ILE A 199 -7.23 -13.05 -19.06
N ALA A 200 -8.37 -13.28 -18.40
CA ALA A 200 -8.38 -13.87 -17.06
C ALA A 200 -7.73 -15.26 -17.03
N ARG A 201 -7.96 -16.10 -18.05
CA ARG A 201 -7.31 -17.41 -18.17
C ARG A 201 -5.80 -17.32 -18.35
N GLN A 202 -5.32 -16.44 -19.22
CA GLN A 202 -3.88 -16.20 -19.41
C GLN A 202 -3.23 -15.66 -18.15
N MET A 203 -3.93 -14.79 -17.41
CA MET A 203 -3.42 -14.26 -16.14
C MET A 203 -3.31 -15.36 -15.08
N VAL A 204 -4.27 -16.30 -15.03
CA VAL A 204 -4.16 -17.52 -14.19
C VAL A 204 -2.98 -18.38 -14.64
N ASP A 205 -2.79 -18.60 -15.94
CA ASP A 205 -1.66 -19.38 -16.46
C ASP A 205 -0.32 -18.77 -16.04
N MET A 206 -0.18 -17.45 -16.14
CA MET A 206 1.00 -16.70 -15.71
C MET A 206 1.27 -16.83 -14.21
N LEU A 207 0.24 -16.68 -13.37
CA LEU A 207 0.40 -16.81 -11.91
C LEU A 207 0.79 -18.23 -11.50
N VAL A 208 0.22 -19.25 -12.17
CA VAL A 208 0.56 -20.65 -11.92
C VAL A 208 2.00 -20.96 -12.38
N GLU A 209 2.42 -20.44 -13.54
CA GLU A 209 3.79 -20.57 -14.03
C GLU A 209 4.80 -19.96 -13.06
N SER A 210 4.48 -18.79 -12.50
CA SER A 210 5.32 -18.08 -11.52
C SER A 210 4.95 -18.38 -10.05
N SER A 211 4.28 -19.49 -9.77
CA SER A 211 3.69 -19.81 -8.45
C SER A 211 4.68 -19.67 -7.29
N SER A 212 5.92 -20.14 -7.44
CA SER A 212 6.95 -20.03 -6.39
C SER A 212 7.28 -18.58 -6.02
N ASN A 213 7.35 -17.68 -7.01
CA ASN A 213 7.65 -16.27 -6.76
C ASN A 213 6.46 -15.60 -6.08
N VAL A 214 5.23 -15.90 -6.52
CA VAL A 214 4.03 -15.31 -5.91
C VAL A 214 3.83 -15.83 -4.48
N GLU A 215 4.12 -17.11 -4.21
CA GLU A 215 4.10 -17.67 -2.86
C GLU A 215 5.07 -16.94 -1.93
N MET A 216 6.29 -16.66 -2.39
CA MET A 216 7.26 -15.86 -1.62
C MET A 216 6.75 -14.45 -1.31
N ILE A 217 6.12 -13.79 -2.30
CA ILE A 217 5.53 -12.46 -2.14
C ILE A 217 4.39 -12.50 -1.12
N LEU A 218 3.46 -13.45 -1.22
CA LEU A 218 2.35 -13.61 -0.29
C LEU A 218 2.85 -13.90 1.13
N LYS A 219 3.86 -14.76 1.27
CA LYS A 219 4.50 -15.07 2.53
C LYS A 219 5.16 -13.85 3.18
N PHE A 220 5.76 -12.97 2.37
CA PHE A 220 6.28 -11.68 2.86
C PHE A 220 5.19 -10.88 3.55
N PHE A 221 4.07 -10.64 2.86
CA PHE A 221 2.97 -9.84 3.40
C PHE A 221 2.33 -10.52 4.60
N ASP A 222 2.08 -11.82 4.53
CA ASP A 222 1.54 -12.59 5.64
C ASP A 222 2.39 -12.44 6.92
N MET A 223 3.71 -12.48 6.80
CA MET A 223 4.60 -12.33 7.95
C MET A 223 4.44 -10.97 8.64
N PHE A 224 4.43 -9.88 7.87
CA PHE A 224 4.38 -8.53 8.43
C PHE A 224 2.98 -8.12 8.85
N LEU A 225 1.93 -8.52 8.12
CA LEU A 225 0.54 -8.26 8.49
C LEU A 225 0.20 -8.84 9.86
N LYS A 226 0.63 -10.07 10.14
CA LYS A 226 0.47 -10.73 11.45
C LYS A 226 1.31 -10.09 12.55
N LEU A 227 2.47 -9.53 12.22
CA LEU A 227 3.40 -9.00 13.20
C LEU A 227 2.76 -7.89 14.03
N LYS A 228 2.00 -7.00 13.40
CA LYS A 228 1.28 -5.91 14.08
C LYS A 228 0.28 -6.42 15.11
N ASP A 229 -0.51 -7.42 14.75
CA ASP A 229 -1.51 -8.01 15.66
C ASP A 229 -0.84 -8.73 16.84
N ILE A 230 0.32 -9.34 16.58
CA ILE A 230 1.10 -10.07 17.59
C ILE A 230 1.74 -9.13 18.60
N VAL A 231 2.40 -8.06 18.15
CA VAL A 231 3.04 -7.10 19.07
C VAL A 231 2.02 -6.30 19.90
N ALA A 232 0.79 -6.18 19.41
CA ALA A 232 -0.32 -5.55 20.14
C ALA A 232 -0.92 -6.45 21.23
N SER A 233 -0.63 -7.76 21.22
CA SER A 233 -1.21 -8.72 22.17
C SER A 233 -0.58 -8.62 23.57
N ASP A 234 -1.40 -8.78 24.61
CA ASP A 234 -0.92 -8.83 26.01
C ASP A 234 0.11 -9.96 26.21
N ALA A 235 -0.08 -11.09 25.54
CA ALA A 235 0.84 -12.23 25.59
C ALA A 235 2.24 -11.91 25.04
N PHE A 236 2.37 -10.98 24.09
CA PHE A 236 3.69 -10.48 23.65
C PHE A 236 4.25 -9.48 24.66
N ARG A 237 3.41 -8.56 25.16
CA ARG A 237 3.78 -7.52 26.12
C ARG A 237 4.31 -8.08 27.44
N ASP A 238 3.86 -9.25 27.86
CA ASP A 238 4.39 -9.95 29.05
C ASP A 238 5.91 -10.25 28.97
N TYR A 239 6.49 -10.29 27.78
CA TYR A 239 7.92 -10.49 27.57
C TYR A 239 8.71 -9.18 27.51
N VAL A 240 8.04 -8.03 27.43
CA VAL A 240 8.65 -6.70 27.39
C VAL A 240 8.86 -6.21 28.81
N THR A 241 10.11 -6.28 29.28
CA THR A 241 10.47 -5.89 30.65
C THR A 241 11.19 -4.54 30.75
N ASP A 242 11.62 -3.96 29.61
CA ASP A 242 12.28 -2.67 29.58
C ASP A 242 11.25 -1.52 29.70
N PRO A 243 11.38 -0.62 30.69
CA PRO A 243 10.47 0.52 30.86
C PRO A 243 10.40 1.47 29.66
N ARG A 244 11.39 1.44 28.76
CA ARG A 244 11.42 2.23 27.52
C ARG A 244 10.58 1.61 26.39
N GLY A 245 9.98 0.44 26.60
CA GLY A 245 9.22 -0.28 25.58
C GLY A 245 10.11 -1.02 24.56
N LEU A 246 11.34 -1.39 24.95
CA LEU A 246 12.25 -2.14 24.09
C LEU A 246 12.27 -3.63 24.46
N ILE A 247 12.56 -4.50 23.49
CA ILE A 247 12.63 -5.96 23.71
C ILE A 247 13.99 -6.51 23.25
N SER A 248 14.56 -7.45 24.01
CA SER A 248 15.80 -8.12 23.60
C SER A 248 15.54 -9.09 22.44
N LYS A 249 16.54 -9.34 21.59
CA LYS A 249 16.43 -10.36 20.51
C LYS A 249 16.01 -11.75 21.03
N LYS A 250 16.48 -12.12 22.23
CA LYS A 250 16.16 -13.42 22.85
C LYS A 250 14.71 -13.49 23.31
N ASP A 251 14.21 -12.44 23.93
CA ASP A 251 12.83 -12.39 24.41
C ASP A 251 11.86 -12.26 23.24
N PHE A 252 12.21 -11.49 22.21
CA PHE A 252 11.46 -11.44 20.96
C PHE A 252 11.33 -12.84 20.33
N GLN A 253 12.45 -13.56 20.16
CA GLN A 253 12.44 -14.93 19.63
C GLN A 253 11.54 -15.86 20.46
N LYS A 254 11.57 -15.74 21.79
CA LYS A 254 10.79 -16.57 22.70
C LYS A 254 9.30 -16.23 22.66
N ALA A 255 8.95 -14.93 22.62
CA ALA A 255 7.57 -14.47 22.51
C ALA A 255 6.93 -14.97 21.20
N MET A 256 7.65 -14.81 20.07
CA MET A 256 7.18 -15.25 18.75
C MET A 256 7.03 -16.78 18.67
N ASP A 257 7.97 -17.55 19.22
CA ASP A 257 7.86 -19.02 19.26
C ASP A 257 6.71 -19.51 20.16
N SER A 258 6.41 -18.77 21.23
CA SER A 258 5.34 -19.13 22.18
C SER A 258 3.95 -19.03 21.55
N GLN A 259 3.74 -18.08 20.62
CA GLN A 259 2.44 -17.87 19.96
C GLN A 259 2.14 -18.86 18.83
N LYS A 260 3.13 -19.63 18.36
CA LYS A 260 2.98 -20.68 17.32
C LYS A 260 2.34 -20.22 15.99
N GLN A 261 2.43 -18.93 15.68
CA GLN A 261 1.95 -18.36 14.41
C GLN A 261 3.04 -18.31 13.32
N TYR A 262 4.32 -18.46 13.70
CA TYR A 262 5.47 -18.43 12.80
C TYR A 262 6.28 -19.72 12.86
N SER A 263 6.92 -20.06 11.74
CA SER A 263 7.96 -21.08 11.68
C SER A 263 9.30 -20.54 12.21
N PRO A 264 10.22 -21.40 12.69
CA PRO A 264 11.53 -20.96 13.18
C PRO A 264 12.32 -20.14 12.16
N SER A 265 12.25 -20.49 10.87
CA SER A 265 12.91 -19.74 9.79
C SER A 265 12.32 -18.35 9.57
N GLU A 266 11.01 -18.18 9.75
CA GLU A 266 10.35 -16.88 9.64
C GLU A 266 10.75 -15.98 10.81
N ILE A 267 10.84 -16.52 12.03
CA ILE A 267 11.29 -15.72 13.18
C ILE A 267 12.74 -15.27 12.99
N GLN A 268 13.61 -16.14 12.48
CA GLN A 268 14.99 -15.76 12.13
C GLN A 268 15.06 -14.69 11.05
N PHE A 269 14.18 -14.75 10.05
CA PHE A 269 14.06 -13.70 9.03
C PHE A 269 13.55 -12.38 9.61
N LEU A 270 12.55 -12.38 10.48
CA LEU A 270 12.09 -11.16 11.16
C LEU A 270 13.20 -10.54 12.02
N LEU A 271 13.99 -11.37 12.71
CA LEU A 271 15.15 -10.91 13.47
C LEU A 271 16.24 -10.29 12.57
N SER A 272 16.44 -10.79 11.34
CA SER A 272 17.38 -10.19 10.39
C SER A 272 16.88 -8.90 9.74
N CYS A 273 15.56 -8.66 9.78
CA CYS A 273 14.94 -7.40 9.38
C CYS A 273 14.89 -6.37 10.53
N SER A 274 15.05 -6.81 11.77
CA SER A 274 15.00 -5.92 12.94
C SER A 274 16.33 -5.17 13.13
N GLU A 275 16.22 -3.85 13.30
CA GLU A 275 17.30 -3.04 13.84
C GLU A 275 17.36 -3.20 15.35
N ALA A 276 18.58 -3.39 15.86
CA ALA A 276 18.83 -3.40 17.29
C ALA A 276 19.81 -2.27 17.64
N ASP A 277 19.59 -1.66 18.79
CA ASP A 277 20.50 -0.64 19.33
C ASP A 277 21.85 -1.25 19.78
N GLU A 278 22.72 -0.41 20.33
CA GLU A 278 24.03 -0.84 20.85
C GLU A 278 23.92 -1.91 21.96
N ASN A 279 22.76 -2.08 22.58
CA ASN A 279 22.49 -3.05 23.65
C ASN A 279 21.72 -4.29 23.16
N GLU A 280 21.63 -4.51 21.83
CA GLU A 280 20.85 -5.59 21.21
C GLU A 280 19.34 -5.52 21.48
N MET A 281 18.82 -4.32 21.74
CA MET A 281 17.40 -4.07 22.01
C MET A 281 16.68 -3.59 20.75
N ILE A 282 15.48 -4.13 20.51
CA ILE A 282 14.64 -3.83 19.35
C ILE A 282 13.49 -2.92 19.80
N ASN A 283 13.26 -1.85 19.05
CA ASN A 283 12.01 -1.09 19.10
C ASN A 283 10.95 -1.84 18.28
N TYR A 284 10.16 -2.68 18.95
CA TYR A 284 9.23 -3.59 18.26
C TYR A 284 8.03 -2.86 17.64
N GLU A 285 7.59 -1.74 18.22
CA GLU A 285 6.48 -0.94 17.67
C GLU A 285 6.90 -0.27 16.37
N GLU A 286 8.07 0.37 16.36
CA GLU A 286 8.63 0.98 15.16
C GLU A 286 8.91 -0.08 14.08
N PHE A 287 9.51 -1.20 14.47
CA PHE A 287 9.78 -2.32 13.55
C PHE A 287 8.49 -2.84 12.90
N ALA A 288 7.43 -3.07 13.68
CA ALA A 288 6.16 -3.53 13.14
C ALA A 288 5.51 -2.49 12.20
N ASN A 289 5.50 -1.20 12.60
CA ASN A 289 4.90 -0.14 11.79
C ASN A 289 5.64 0.10 10.47
N ARG A 290 6.96 -0.02 10.45
CA ARG A 290 7.82 0.21 9.28
C ARG A 290 7.44 -0.66 8.07
N PHE A 291 7.07 -1.92 8.32
CA PHE A 291 6.73 -2.87 7.25
C PHE A 291 5.22 -3.02 7.04
N GLN A 292 4.40 -2.69 8.04
CA GLN A 292 2.96 -2.90 7.96
C GLN A 292 2.29 -2.07 6.87
N GLU A 293 2.51 -0.75 6.83
CA GLU A 293 1.78 0.12 5.90
C GLU A 293 2.09 -0.23 4.44
N PRO A 294 3.37 -0.38 4.03
CA PRO A 294 3.68 -0.79 2.68
C PRO A 294 3.12 -2.18 2.36
N ALA A 295 3.16 -3.14 3.29
CA ALA A 295 2.60 -4.47 3.12
C ALA A 295 1.07 -4.46 3.00
N LYS A 296 0.39 -3.57 3.73
CA LYS A 296 -1.07 -3.43 3.71
C LYS A 296 -1.56 -2.97 2.34
N ASP A 297 -0.99 -1.89 1.82
CA ASP A 297 -1.44 -1.27 0.57
C ASP A 297 -1.31 -2.22 -0.63
N ILE A 298 -0.18 -2.90 -0.74
CA ILE A 298 0.04 -3.84 -1.82
C ILE A 298 -0.66 -5.18 -1.61
N GLY A 299 -0.68 -5.66 -0.36
CA GLY A 299 -1.37 -6.89 0.02
C GLY A 299 -2.86 -6.81 -0.33
N PHE A 300 -3.47 -5.64 -0.15
CA PHE A 300 -4.85 -5.39 -0.55
C PHE A 300 -5.04 -5.55 -2.06
N ASN A 301 -4.21 -4.92 -2.89
CA ASN A 301 -4.32 -5.00 -4.35
C ASN A 301 -4.14 -6.43 -4.88
N ILE A 302 -3.23 -7.21 -4.28
CA ILE A 302 -3.07 -8.63 -4.62
C ILE A 302 -4.29 -9.44 -4.18
N ALA A 303 -4.83 -9.20 -2.97
CA ALA A 303 -6.05 -9.85 -2.50
C ALA A 303 -7.25 -9.56 -3.43
N VAL A 304 -7.38 -8.31 -3.91
CA VAL A 304 -8.38 -7.92 -4.91
C VAL A 304 -8.17 -8.67 -6.21
N LEU A 305 -6.94 -8.73 -6.73
CA LEU A 305 -6.63 -9.43 -7.98
C LEU A 305 -7.01 -10.91 -7.91
N LEU A 306 -6.63 -11.59 -6.83
CA LEU A 306 -6.95 -13.01 -6.61
C LEU A 306 -8.46 -13.24 -6.46
N THR A 307 -9.14 -12.38 -5.70
CA THR A 307 -10.59 -12.44 -5.55
C THR A 307 -11.28 -12.24 -6.91
N ASN A 308 -10.85 -11.24 -7.68
CA ASN A 308 -11.40 -10.94 -8.99
C ASN A 308 -11.21 -12.12 -9.97
N LEU A 309 -10.00 -12.70 -10.03
CA LEU A 309 -9.72 -13.89 -10.85
C LEU A 309 -10.56 -15.09 -10.43
N SER A 310 -10.78 -15.31 -9.13
CA SER A 310 -11.61 -16.41 -8.63
C SER A 310 -13.06 -16.32 -9.11
N GLU A 311 -13.57 -15.11 -9.30
CA GLU A 311 -14.91 -14.87 -9.82
C GLU A 311 -14.99 -14.95 -11.35
N HIS A 312 -13.91 -14.57 -12.05
CA HIS A 312 -13.82 -14.72 -13.51
C HIS A 312 -13.57 -16.15 -13.97
N VAL A 313 -12.88 -16.97 -13.16
CA VAL A 313 -12.48 -18.35 -13.51
C VAL A 313 -12.79 -19.31 -12.34
N PRO A 314 -14.07 -19.53 -11.99
CA PRO A 314 -14.46 -20.20 -10.73
C PRO A 314 -14.16 -21.70 -10.66
N HIS A 315 -13.96 -22.37 -11.81
CA HIS A 315 -13.80 -23.82 -11.90
C HIS A 315 -12.38 -24.28 -12.23
N ASP A 316 -11.38 -23.39 -12.14
CA ASP A 316 -9.98 -23.77 -12.32
C ASP A 316 -9.37 -24.27 -11.01
N THR A 317 -9.05 -25.56 -10.95
CA THR A 317 -8.47 -26.21 -9.76
C THR A 317 -7.08 -25.68 -9.41
N ARG A 318 -6.31 -25.20 -10.41
CA ARG A 318 -4.98 -24.62 -10.19
C ARG A 318 -5.10 -23.31 -9.42
N LEU A 319 -6.08 -22.49 -9.81
CA LEU A 319 -6.39 -21.24 -9.11
C LEU A 319 -6.92 -21.53 -7.69
N GLN A 320 -7.77 -22.52 -7.50
CA GLN A 320 -8.25 -22.90 -6.17
C GLN A 320 -7.10 -23.30 -5.23
N ASN A 321 -6.20 -24.18 -5.68
CA ASN A 321 -5.01 -24.55 -4.89
C ASN A 321 -4.13 -23.34 -4.56
N PHE A 322 -4.05 -22.37 -5.48
CA PHE A 322 -3.32 -21.13 -5.26
C PHE A 322 -4.00 -20.22 -4.23
N LEU A 323 -5.34 -20.12 -4.25
CA LEU A 323 -6.11 -19.34 -3.27
C LEU A 323 -6.00 -19.91 -1.85
N GLU A 324 -5.87 -21.24 -1.71
CA GLU A 324 -5.60 -21.87 -0.41
C GLU A 324 -4.27 -21.40 0.20
N GLN A 325 -3.23 -21.20 -0.63
CA GLN A 325 -1.95 -20.65 -0.15
C GLN A 325 -2.07 -19.18 0.27
N ALA A 326 -2.98 -18.42 -0.35
CA ALA A 326 -3.23 -17.01 -0.06
C ALA A 326 -4.29 -16.80 1.04
N GLU A 327 -4.84 -17.86 1.63
CA GLU A 327 -6.02 -17.80 2.51
C GLU A 327 -5.83 -16.84 3.69
N SER A 328 -4.66 -16.84 4.31
CA SER A 328 -4.34 -15.96 5.44
C SER A 328 -4.42 -14.47 5.05
N VAL A 329 -3.83 -14.11 3.90
CA VAL A 329 -3.86 -12.74 3.37
C VAL A 329 -5.28 -12.34 2.95
N LEU A 330 -5.99 -13.24 2.27
CA LEU A 330 -7.38 -13.00 1.86
C LEU A 330 -8.31 -12.78 3.06
N ASN A 331 -8.15 -13.59 4.12
CA ASN A 331 -8.93 -13.46 5.35
C ASN A 331 -8.62 -12.15 6.09
N TYR A 332 -7.36 -11.71 6.11
CA TYR A 332 -6.96 -10.43 6.68
C TYR A 332 -7.66 -9.25 6.00
N PHE A 333 -7.70 -9.23 4.66
CA PHE A 333 -8.30 -8.11 3.91
C PHE A 333 -9.81 -8.18 3.73
N ARG A 334 -10.45 -9.33 4.00
CA ARG A 334 -11.89 -9.52 3.84
C ARG A 334 -12.76 -8.44 4.51
N PRO A 335 -12.47 -7.94 5.72
CA PRO A 335 -13.26 -6.87 6.34
C PRO A 335 -13.12 -5.49 5.66
N PHE A 336 -12.04 -5.31 4.89
CA PHE A 336 -11.69 -4.07 4.20
C PHE A 336 -12.02 -4.12 2.70
N LEU A 337 -12.43 -5.27 2.17
CA LEU A 337 -12.79 -5.44 0.76
C LEU A 337 -14.27 -5.11 0.53
N GLY A 338 -14.52 -3.97 -0.10
CA GLY A 338 -15.83 -3.60 -0.64
C GLY A 338 -16.08 -4.25 -2.00
N ARG A 339 -17.32 -4.67 -2.25
CA ARG A 339 -17.79 -5.17 -3.54
C ARG A 339 -19.13 -4.53 -3.87
N ILE A 340 -19.24 -3.96 -5.07
CA ILE A 340 -20.49 -3.44 -5.62
C ILE A 340 -20.71 -3.94 -7.04
N GLU A 341 -21.97 -4.17 -7.41
CA GLU A 341 -22.38 -4.55 -8.76
C GLU A 341 -23.10 -3.37 -9.41
N ILE A 342 -22.61 -2.96 -10.57
CA ILE A 342 -23.21 -1.87 -11.35
C ILE A 342 -23.55 -2.35 -12.76
N MET A 343 -24.50 -1.69 -13.41
CA MET A 343 -24.75 -1.90 -14.83
C MET A 343 -23.83 -0.97 -15.62
N GLY A 344 -22.83 -1.54 -16.29
CA GLY A 344 -21.87 -0.78 -17.10
C GLY A 344 -22.47 -0.27 -18.40
N ALA A 345 -21.69 0.53 -19.14
CA ALA A 345 -22.07 1.08 -20.45
C ALA A 345 -22.43 -0.01 -21.48
N SER A 346 -21.89 -1.21 -21.30
CA SER A 346 -22.16 -2.41 -22.10
C SER A 346 -23.51 -3.08 -21.82
N ARG A 347 -24.32 -2.53 -20.89
CA ARG A 347 -25.55 -3.15 -20.34
C ARG A 347 -25.32 -4.53 -19.73
N LYS A 348 -24.10 -4.80 -19.29
CA LYS A 348 -23.75 -5.98 -18.50
C LYS A 348 -23.49 -5.56 -17.06
N ILE A 349 -23.67 -6.52 -16.16
CA ILE A 349 -23.31 -6.33 -14.76
C ILE A 349 -21.79 -6.39 -14.66
N GLU A 350 -21.21 -5.36 -14.07
CA GLU A 350 -19.79 -5.21 -13.78
C GLU A 350 -19.61 -5.16 -12.27
N ARG A 351 -18.49 -5.69 -11.77
CA ARG A 351 -18.14 -5.68 -10.36
C ARG A 351 -17.00 -4.70 -10.13
N ILE A 352 -17.17 -3.88 -9.11
CA ILE A 352 -16.14 -2.95 -8.65
C ILE A 352 -15.72 -3.38 -7.25
N TYR A 353 -14.42 -3.47 -7.06
CA TYR A 353 -13.77 -3.73 -5.78
C TYR A 353 -13.10 -2.44 -5.30
N PHE A 354 -13.20 -2.15 -4.01
CA PHE A 354 -12.63 -0.95 -3.42
C PHE A 354 -12.26 -1.18 -1.95
N GLU A 355 -11.29 -0.42 -1.43
CA GLU A 355 -10.91 -0.49 -0.02
C GLU A 355 -11.93 0.27 0.84
N ILE A 356 -12.35 -0.35 1.94
CA ILE A 356 -13.13 0.27 3.00
C ILE A 356 -12.19 0.58 4.16
N SER A 357 -12.11 1.85 4.57
CA SER A 357 -11.24 2.25 5.67
C SER A 357 -11.71 1.65 7.00
N ALA A 358 -10.74 1.35 7.88
CA ALA A 358 -11.03 0.87 9.23
C ALA A 358 -11.86 1.89 10.05
N VAL A 359 -11.59 3.18 9.85
CA VAL A 359 -12.29 4.28 10.52
C VAL A 359 -13.75 4.34 10.10
N ASN A 360 -14.04 4.35 8.79
CA ASN A 360 -15.41 4.44 8.28
C ASN A 360 -16.21 3.19 8.70
N ARG A 361 -15.56 2.02 8.72
CA ARG A 361 -16.17 0.79 9.23
C ARG A 361 -16.55 0.90 10.70
N ALA A 362 -15.66 1.43 11.55
CA ALA A 362 -15.95 1.61 12.97
C ALA A 362 -17.09 2.61 13.21
N GLN A 363 -17.08 3.74 12.48
CA GLN A 363 -18.15 4.75 12.52
C GLN A 363 -19.51 4.16 12.10
N TRP A 364 -19.54 3.37 11.02
CA TRP A 364 -20.77 2.71 10.56
C TRP A 364 -21.38 1.74 11.58
N GLU A 365 -20.54 1.18 12.45
CA GLU A 365 -20.98 0.25 13.49
C GLU A 365 -21.50 0.93 14.78
N MET A 366 -21.43 2.27 14.87
CA MET A 366 -21.92 3.02 16.02
C MET A 366 -23.44 2.88 16.20
N PRO A 367 -23.95 2.82 17.46
CA PRO A 367 -25.38 2.63 17.73
C PRO A 367 -26.28 3.69 17.08
N GLN A 368 -25.84 4.94 17.04
CA GLN A 368 -26.55 6.05 16.42
C GLN A 368 -26.83 5.80 14.93
N VAL A 369 -25.78 5.54 14.15
CA VAL A 369 -25.89 5.27 12.69
C VAL A 369 -26.70 3.99 12.43
N LYS A 370 -26.53 2.96 13.27
CA LYS A 370 -27.33 1.72 13.17
C LYS A 370 -28.82 1.96 13.36
N GLU A 371 -29.20 2.83 14.27
CA GLU A 371 -30.61 3.15 14.52
C GLU A 371 -31.19 4.07 13.44
N SER A 372 -30.42 5.07 12.98
CA SER A 372 -30.78 5.90 11.81
C SER A 372 -31.07 5.03 10.57
N LYS A 373 -30.19 4.05 10.29
CA LYS A 373 -30.40 3.05 9.24
C LYS A 373 -31.66 2.21 9.45
N ARG A 374 -31.94 1.78 10.68
CA ARG A 374 -33.13 0.97 10.99
C ARG A 374 -34.41 1.76 10.69
N GLN A 375 -34.44 3.03 11.10
CA GLN A 375 -35.56 3.93 10.85
C GLN A 375 -35.76 4.16 9.35
N PHE A 376 -34.69 4.47 8.61
CA PHE A 376 -34.74 4.65 7.16
C PHE A 376 -35.33 3.43 6.43
N ILE A 377 -34.90 2.21 6.78
CA ILE A 377 -35.42 0.97 6.18
C ILE A 377 -36.92 0.82 6.44
N PHE A 378 -37.40 1.18 7.64
CA PHE A 378 -38.82 1.13 7.98
C PHE A 378 -39.64 2.10 7.14
N ASP A 379 -39.17 3.34 6.98
CA ASP A 379 -39.88 4.39 6.26
C ASP A 379 -39.99 4.07 4.76
N VAL A 380 -38.89 3.63 4.13
CA VAL A 380 -38.86 3.32 2.69
C VAL A 380 -39.74 2.12 2.31
N VAL A 381 -39.86 1.12 3.20
CA VAL A 381 -40.70 -0.05 2.94
C VAL A 381 -42.19 0.26 3.11
N ASN A 382 -42.54 1.17 4.04
CA ASN A 382 -43.93 1.50 4.33
C ASN A 382 -44.51 2.57 3.40
N GLU A 383 -43.71 3.56 3.00
CA GLU A 383 -44.21 4.77 2.31
C GLU A 383 -43.66 4.97 0.89
N GLY A 384 -42.64 4.20 0.47
CA GLY A 384 -41.94 4.45 -0.79
C GLY A 384 -42.61 3.87 -2.05
N GLY A 385 -42.94 4.73 -3.01
CA GLY A 385 -43.22 4.35 -4.41
C GLY A 385 -41.96 3.86 -5.14
N GLU A 386 -42.09 2.93 -6.09
CA GLU A 386 -40.96 2.19 -6.70
C GLU A 386 -39.90 3.09 -7.37
N SER A 387 -40.28 4.25 -7.91
CA SER A 387 -39.39 5.21 -8.56
C SER A 387 -38.59 6.10 -7.59
N GLU A 388 -39.12 6.36 -6.39
CA GLU A 388 -38.52 7.30 -5.43
C GLU A 388 -37.55 6.60 -4.46
N LYS A 389 -37.62 5.27 -4.34
CA LYS A 389 -36.78 4.49 -3.41
C LYS A 389 -35.29 4.70 -3.61
N MET A 390 -34.84 4.79 -4.86
CA MET A 390 -33.41 4.97 -5.16
C MET A 390 -32.95 6.39 -4.81
N GLU A 391 -33.78 7.39 -5.07
CA GLU A 391 -33.47 8.78 -4.73
C GLU A 391 -33.40 8.98 -3.21
N LEU A 392 -34.37 8.45 -2.46
CA LEU A 392 -34.36 8.47 -1.00
C LEU A 392 -33.15 7.73 -0.41
N PHE A 393 -32.73 6.62 -1.03
CA PHE A 393 -31.53 5.89 -0.61
C PHE A 393 -30.24 6.68 -0.82
N VAL A 394 -30.11 7.40 -1.93
CA VAL A 394 -28.96 8.27 -2.18
C VAL A 394 -28.95 9.43 -1.17
N ASN A 395 -30.10 10.06 -0.92
CA ASN A 395 -30.21 11.14 0.07
C ASN A 395 -29.82 10.66 1.48
N PHE A 396 -30.26 9.46 1.89
CA PHE A 396 -29.84 8.86 3.17
C PHE A 396 -28.31 8.66 3.23
N CYS A 397 -27.69 8.22 2.13
CA CYS A 397 -26.23 8.09 2.08
C CYS A 397 -25.53 9.45 2.24
N GLU A 398 -26.01 10.50 1.57
CA GLU A 398 -25.48 11.87 1.68
C GLU A 398 -25.63 12.43 3.11
N ASP A 399 -26.80 12.25 3.73
CA ASP A 399 -27.07 12.66 5.10
C ASP A 399 -26.18 11.91 6.10
N THR A 400 -25.96 10.61 5.89
CA THR A 400 -25.10 9.79 6.76
C THR A 400 -23.65 10.25 6.71
N ILE A 401 -23.14 10.66 5.55
CA ILE A 401 -21.78 11.22 5.43
C ILE A 401 -21.66 12.49 6.28
N PHE A 402 -22.68 13.36 6.26
CA PHE A 402 -22.71 14.55 7.09
C PHE A 402 -22.74 14.20 8.60
N GLU A 403 -23.60 13.24 8.99
CA GLU A 403 -23.69 12.75 10.38
C GLU A 403 -22.35 12.20 10.89
N MET A 404 -21.66 11.40 10.06
CA MET A 404 -20.34 10.84 10.39
C MET A 404 -19.26 11.92 10.56
N ASN A 405 -19.25 12.94 9.70
CA ASN A 405 -18.29 14.03 9.79
C ASN A 405 -18.48 14.86 11.07
N ILE A 406 -19.72 15.14 11.46
CA ILE A 406 -20.02 15.86 12.70
C ILE A 406 -19.64 15.01 13.92
N ALA A 407 -19.91 13.70 13.89
CA ALA A 407 -19.54 12.80 14.98
C ALA A 407 -18.02 12.74 15.23
N SER A 408 -17.20 12.79 14.16
CA SER A 408 -15.73 12.85 14.32
C SER A 408 -15.29 14.17 14.96
N GLN A 409 -15.82 15.31 14.52
CA GLN A 409 -15.44 16.62 15.04
C GLN A 409 -15.78 16.80 16.53
N ILE A 410 -16.92 16.25 16.98
CA ILE A 410 -17.30 16.30 18.39
C ILE A 410 -16.39 15.39 19.23
N SER A 411 -16.07 14.19 18.73
CA SER A 411 -15.18 13.27 19.44
C SER A 411 -13.74 13.81 19.56
N GLU A 412 -13.29 14.62 18.61
CA GLU A 412 -11.99 15.30 18.68
C GLU A 412 -11.99 16.40 19.75
N GLN A 413 -13.08 17.18 19.86
CA GLN A 413 -13.24 18.21 20.90
C GLN A 413 -13.39 17.62 22.32
N ASP A 414 -14.15 16.53 22.47
CA ASP A 414 -14.31 15.82 23.75
C ASP A 414 -13.01 15.09 24.18
N GLY A 415 -12.09 14.84 23.25
CA GLY A 415 -10.77 14.27 23.52
C GLY A 415 -9.79 15.29 24.09
N GLU A 416 -9.78 16.51 23.52
CA GLU A 416 -8.99 17.64 24.03
C GLU A 416 -9.47 18.08 25.43
N GLU A 417 -10.79 18.11 25.69
CA GLU A 417 -11.32 18.45 27.02
C GLU A 417 -10.96 17.40 28.09
N LYS A 418 -10.82 16.12 27.73
CA LYS A 418 -10.38 15.07 28.68
C LYS A 418 -8.88 15.09 28.95
N GLU A 419 -8.05 15.44 27.97
CA GLU A 419 -6.62 15.63 28.20
C GLU A 419 -6.36 16.84 29.12
N GLU A 420 -7.15 17.91 28.99
CA GLU A 420 -7.10 19.05 29.92
C GLU A 420 -7.61 18.70 31.33
N GLU A 421 -8.67 17.88 31.47
CA GLU A 421 -9.16 17.44 32.79
C GLU A 421 -8.21 16.46 33.50
N ASP A 422 -7.53 15.57 32.77
CA ASP A 422 -6.52 14.64 33.33
C ASP A 422 -5.22 15.38 33.73
N GLU A 423 -4.86 16.47 33.03
CA GLU A 423 -3.78 17.38 33.46
C GLU A 423 -4.17 18.18 34.72
N GLU A 424 -5.42 18.65 34.86
CA GLU A 424 -5.88 19.34 36.06
C GLU A 424 -6.05 18.43 37.30
N MET A 425 -6.30 17.11 37.12
CA MET A 425 -6.34 16.16 38.23
C MET A 425 -4.96 15.68 38.72
N GLY A 426 -3.88 16.00 37.99
CA GLY A 426 -2.49 15.68 38.36
C GLY A 426 -1.83 16.64 39.37
N GLU A 427 -2.34 17.86 39.52
CA GLU A 427 -1.79 18.88 40.45
C GLU A 427 -2.66 19.06 41.70
N GLY A 428 -2.99 17.95 42.38
CA GLY A 428 -3.90 17.95 43.53
C GLY A 428 -3.33 17.34 44.82
N GLY A 429 -2.03 17.43 45.10
CA GLY A 429 -1.44 16.87 46.32
C GLY A 429 -0.27 17.67 46.90
N GLY A 430 -0.51 18.44 47.97
CA GLY A 430 0.56 19.02 48.80
C GLY A 430 0.13 20.21 49.66
N GLU A 431 0.25 20.05 50.98
CA GLU A 431 -0.28 20.91 52.05
C GLU A 431 0.37 22.30 52.22
N GLY A 432 -0.44 23.25 52.71
CA GLY A 432 -0.10 24.06 53.91
C GLY A 432 0.44 25.49 53.72
N GLY A 433 -0.24 26.48 54.33
CA GLY A 433 0.39 27.76 54.72
C GLY A 433 -0.54 28.98 54.76
N GLU A 434 -0.79 29.50 55.96
CA GLU A 434 -1.55 30.71 56.27
C GLU A 434 -0.99 32.01 55.62
N GLY A 435 -1.87 32.98 55.34
CA GLY A 435 -1.44 34.36 55.04
C GLY A 435 -2.55 35.29 54.53
N GLU A 436 -2.96 36.24 55.37
CA GLU A 436 -3.99 37.26 55.09
C GLU A 436 -3.66 38.21 53.91
N GLY A 437 -4.73 38.67 53.23
CA GLY A 437 -4.90 40.10 52.94
C GLY A 437 -4.73 40.59 51.50
N ARG A 438 -5.87 40.85 50.82
CA ARG A 438 -6.32 42.16 50.29
C ARG A 438 -7.14 42.05 48.99
N ARG A 439 -8.38 42.51 49.10
CA ARG A 439 -9.26 42.93 48.00
C ARG A 439 -8.55 43.87 47.02
N ARG A 440 -8.67 43.63 45.71
CA ARG A 440 -8.98 44.67 44.70
C ARG A 440 -9.76 44.11 43.49
N ARG A 441 -10.97 44.64 43.31
CA ARG A 441 -11.75 44.64 42.06
C ARG A 441 -10.96 45.25 40.90
N ARG A 442 -11.14 44.73 39.68
CA ARG A 442 -11.26 45.40 38.35
C ARG A 442 -11.08 44.32 37.28
N GLN A 443 -11.71 44.32 36.10
CA GLN A 443 -12.86 44.98 35.50
C GLN A 443 -13.01 44.23 34.16
N ARG A 444 -14.22 43.80 33.79
CA ARG A 444 -14.49 43.19 32.47
C ARG A 444 -14.13 44.20 31.37
N GLY A 445 -13.36 43.77 30.37
CA GLY A 445 -13.07 44.53 29.15
C GLY A 445 -13.26 43.63 27.93
N ARG A 446 -14.32 43.90 27.16
CA ARG A 446 -14.65 43.25 25.89
C ARG A 446 -13.80 43.78 24.74
N GLY A 447 -13.36 42.85 23.88
CA GLY A 447 -13.33 42.96 22.41
C GLY A 447 -12.03 43.47 21.75
N PRO A 448 -11.90 43.40 20.41
CA PRO A 448 -12.83 42.81 19.43
C PRO A 448 -12.18 41.88 18.38
N ALA A 449 -13.05 41.19 17.64
CA ALA A 449 -12.79 40.48 16.39
C ALA A 449 -12.29 41.41 15.26
N ARG A 450 -11.44 40.87 14.39
CA ARG A 450 -11.25 41.28 12.99
C ARG A 450 -10.96 40.02 12.15
N VAL A 451 -11.93 39.69 11.27
CA VAL A 451 -11.90 39.73 9.78
C VAL A 451 -11.16 38.55 9.20
#